data_AF-A0A379S7X9-F1
#
_entry.id   AF-A0A379S7X9-F1
#
_cell.length_a   1.000
_cell.length_b   1.000
_cell.length_c   1.000
_cell.angle_alpha   90.00
_cell.angle_beta   90.00
_cell.angle_gamma   90.00
#
_symmetry.space_group_name_H-M   'P 1'
#
loop_
_entity.id
_entity.type
_entity.pdbx_description
1 polymer ?
#
loop_
_entity_poly.entity_id
_entity_poly.type
_entity_poly.pdbx_seq_one_letter_code
_entity_poly.pdbx_strand_id
1 'polypeptide(L)'
;MRQLLPGDTAWRNIRLATMDPQQQTPYGLVDNLALIVREGLICDIVPKTQIPVSGDNIHDMQGRLVTPGLIDCHTHLVFAGSRAGEWEQRLNGVSYQHISAPGRRH
;
A
#
# COMPACT_ATOMS: atom_id res chain seq x y z
N MET A 1 -27.50 -12.17 -11.83
CA MET A 1 -26.06 -12.51 -11.77
C MET A 1 -25.38 -11.91 -12.98
N ARG A 2 -24.16 -11.41 -12.83
CA ARG A 2 -23.38 -10.79 -13.90
C ARG A 2 -22.56 -11.86 -14.62
N GLN A 3 -22.51 -11.79 -15.95
CA GLN A 3 -21.71 -12.69 -16.77
C GLN A 3 -20.26 -12.21 -16.80
N LEU A 4 -19.33 -13.07 -16.41
CA LEU A 4 -17.89 -12.83 -16.57
C LEU A 4 -17.49 -13.15 -18.01
N LEU A 5 -16.63 -12.33 -18.58
CA LEU A 5 -16.05 -12.55 -19.90
C LEU A 5 -14.74 -13.35 -19.79
N PRO A 6 -14.27 -13.98 -20.89
CA PRO A 6 -12.96 -14.60 -20.91
C PRO A 6 -11.86 -13.62 -20.48
N GLY A 7 -10.98 -14.06 -19.58
CA GLY A 7 -9.91 -13.23 -19.02
C GLY A 7 -10.29 -12.42 -17.77
N ASP A 8 -11.56 -12.43 -17.36
CA ASP A 8 -11.96 -11.83 -16.09
C ASP A 8 -11.47 -12.64 -14.90
N THR A 9 -11.00 -11.92 -13.89
CA THR A 9 -10.81 -12.40 -12.52
C THR A 9 -11.74 -11.63 -11.60
N ALA A 10 -12.46 -12.34 -10.73
CA ALA A 10 -13.38 -11.74 -9.79
C ALA A 10 -12.95 -12.01 -8.34
N TRP A 11 -12.77 -10.95 -7.54
CA TRP A 11 -12.60 -11.05 -6.09
C TRP A 11 -13.91 -10.66 -5.42
N ARG A 12 -14.61 -11.64 -4.85
CA ARG A 12 -15.93 -11.44 -4.23
C ARG A 12 -15.86 -11.38 -2.73
N ASN A 13 -16.95 -10.91 -2.12
CA ASN A 13 -17.11 -10.85 -0.67
C ASN A 13 -16.02 -9.99 -0.02
N ILE A 14 -15.81 -8.80 -0.58
CA ILE A 14 -14.87 -7.81 -0.06
C ILE A 14 -15.59 -6.72 0.71
N ARG A 15 -14.85 -6.06 1.60
CA ARG A 15 -15.14 -4.73 2.11
C ARG A 15 -14.19 -3.76 1.42
N LEU A 16 -14.70 -2.76 0.73
CA LEU A 16 -13.90 -1.84 -0.07
C LEU A 16 -13.86 -0.47 0.60
N ALA A 17 -12.66 0.01 0.93
CA ALA A 17 -12.45 1.41 1.23
C ALA A 17 -12.07 2.12 -0.08
N THR A 18 -13.02 2.81 -0.71
CA THR A 18 -12.81 3.42 -2.04
C THR A 18 -11.85 4.60 -2.01
N MET A 19 -11.71 5.25 -0.85
CA MET A 19 -11.05 6.56 -0.70
C MET A 19 -11.69 7.65 -1.58
N ASP A 20 -12.96 7.47 -1.97
CA ASP A 20 -13.73 8.45 -2.74
C ASP A 20 -14.15 9.62 -1.84
N PRO A 21 -13.66 10.86 -2.10
CA PRO A 21 -13.96 12.02 -1.27
C PRO A 21 -15.42 12.47 -1.36
N GLN A 22 -16.19 11.97 -2.34
CA GLN A 22 -17.61 12.30 -2.49
C GLN A 22 -18.50 11.48 -1.55
N GLN A 23 -17.99 10.41 -0.94
CA GLN A 23 -18.74 9.59 0.00
C GLN A 23 -18.66 10.14 1.42
N GLN A 24 -19.81 10.19 2.10
CA GLN A 24 -19.90 10.67 3.48
C GLN A 24 -19.39 9.64 4.51
N THR A 25 -19.42 8.36 4.17
CA THR A 25 -18.91 7.29 5.02
C THR A 25 -17.39 7.41 5.14
N PRO A 26 -16.80 7.27 6.36
CA PRO A 26 -15.34 7.26 6.52
C PRO A 26 -14.66 6.29 5.54
N TYR A 27 -13.62 6.79 4.86
CA TYR A 27 -12.85 6.05 3.84
C TYR A 27 -13.65 5.58 2.61
N GLY A 28 -14.91 6.02 2.45
CA GLY A 28 -15.83 5.50 1.45
C GLY A 28 -16.06 3.99 1.60
N LEU A 29 -16.17 3.52 2.85
CA LEU A 29 -16.27 2.09 3.15
C LEU A 29 -17.61 1.51 2.69
N VAL A 30 -17.55 0.46 1.87
CA VAL A 30 -18.72 -0.29 1.37
C VAL A 30 -18.50 -1.79 1.50
N ASP A 31 -19.45 -2.48 2.11
CA ASP A 31 -19.40 -3.93 2.36
C ASP A 31 -20.08 -4.74 1.24
N ASN A 32 -19.81 -6.04 1.25
CA ASN A 32 -20.50 -7.03 0.41
C ASN A 32 -20.36 -6.78 -1.09
N LEU A 33 -19.20 -6.31 -1.53
CA LEU A 33 -18.88 -6.06 -2.94
C LEU A 33 -18.07 -7.19 -3.57
N ALA A 34 -17.86 -7.06 -4.87
CA ALA A 34 -16.93 -7.82 -5.68
C ALA A 34 -16.25 -6.92 -6.72
N LEU A 35 -14.97 -7.13 -6.94
CA LEU A 35 -14.17 -6.48 -7.98
C LEU A 35 -14.02 -7.42 -9.18
N ILE A 36 -14.21 -6.89 -10.39
CA ILE A 36 -13.91 -7.58 -11.65
C ILE A 36 -12.69 -6.89 -12.26
N VAL A 37 -11.62 -7.65 -12.50
CA VAL A 37 -10.42 -7.16 -13.18
C VAL A 37 -10.21 -7.94 -14.46
N ARG A 38 -9.82 -7.21 -15.51
CA ARG A 38 -9.35 -7.75 -16.78
C ARG A 38 -8.09 -7.00 -17.15
N GLU A 39 -7.06 -7.71 -17.58
CA GLU A 39 -5.82 -7.10 -18.11
C GLU A 39 -5.21 -6.06 -17.15
N GLY A 40 -5.28 -6.33 -15.83
CA GLY A 40 -4.73 -5.46 -14.79
C GLY A 40 -5.57 -4.21 -14.46
N LEU A 41 -6.73 -4.03 -15.10
CA LEU A 41 -7.64 -2.90 -14.86
C LEU A 41 -8.91 -3.34 -14.14
N ILE A 42 -9.40 -2.51 -13.21
CA ILE A 42 -10.72 -2.70 -12.61
C ILE A 42 -11.77 -2.38 -13.67
N CYS A 43 -12.51 -3.38 -14.12
CA CYS A 43 -13.58 -3.24 -15.11
C CYS A 43 -14.91 -2.85 -14.47
N ASP A 44 -15.18 -3.37 -13.27
CA ASP A 44 -16.40 -3.05 -12.54
C ASP A 44 -16.29 -3.39 -11.05
N ILE A 45 -17.19 -2.78 -10.27
CA ILE A 45 -17.40 -3.02 -8.86
C ILE A 45 -18.90 -3.27 -8.66
N VAL A 46 -19.25 -4.49 -8.27
CA VAL A 46 -20.65 -4.93 -8.17
C VAL A 46 -20.95 -5.54 -6.80
N PRO A 47 -22.22 -5.63 -6.36
CA PRO A 47 -22.58 -6.43 -5.20
C PRO A 47 -22.12 -7.88 -5.34
N LYS A 48 -21.67 -8.51 -4.24
CA LYS A 48 -21.17 -9.90 -4.23
C LYS A 48 -22.20 -10.93 -4.69
N THR A 49 -23.49 -10.59 -4.63
CA THR A 49 -24.62 -11.40 -5.10
C THR A 49 -24.69 -11.47 -6.63
N GLN A 50 -24.01 -10.58 -7.33
CA GLN A 50 -23.91 -10.61 -8.79
C GLN A 50 -22.82 -11.58 -9.28
N ILE A 51 -21.87 -11.97 -8.44
CA ILE A 51 -20.81 -12.91 -8.79
C ILE A 51 -21.14 -14.32 -8.24
N PRO A 52 -21.00 -15.39 -9.05
CA PRO A 52 -21.16 -16.77 -8.60
C PRO A 52 -20.32 -17.08 -7.35
N VAL A 53 -20.74 -18.10 -6.59
CA VAL A 53 -20.04 -18.47 -5.35
C VAL A 53 -18.68 -19.09 -5.61
N SER A 54 -18.55 -19.83 -6.71
CA SER A 54 -17.32 -20.53 -7.11
C SER A 54 -17.14 -20.50 -8.63
N GLY A 55 -15.90 -20.67 -9.06
CA GLY A 55 -15.47 -20.73 -10.46
C GLY A 55 -13.94 -20.57 -10.53
N ASP A 56 -13.33 -20.96 -11.65
CA ASP A 56 -11.87 -21.05 -11.77
C ASP A 56 -11.16 -19.71 -11.50
N ASN A 57 -11.76 -18.59 -11.90
CA ASN A 57 -11.22 -17.24 -11.72
C ASN A 57 -12.00 -16.41 -10.70
N ILE A 58 -12.68 -17.08 -9.76
CA ILE A 58 -13.45 -16.43 -8.70
C ILE A 58 -12.80 -16.71 -7.36
N HIS A 59 -12.41 -15.64 -6.66
CA HIS A 59 -11.76 -15.69 -5.37
C HIS A 59 -12.68 -15.12 -4.29
N ASP A 60 -13.05 -15.92 -3.30
CA ASP A 60 -13.78 -15.43 -2.13
C ASP A 60 -12.80 -14.82 -1.12
N MET A 61 -12.95 -13.52 -0.87
CA MET A 61 -12.10 -12.76 0.03
C MET A 61 -12.58 -12.79 1.48
N GLN A 62 -13.66 -13.52 1.80
CA GLN A 62 -14.13 -13.79 3.17
C GLN A 62 -14.36 -12.52 4.02
N GLY A 63 -14.79 -11.43 3.40
CA GLY A 63 -15.01 -10.14 4.06
C GLY A 63 -13.72 -9.38 4.37
N ARG A 64 -12.59 -9.72 3.75
CA ARG A 64 -11.33 -8.95 3.92
C ARG A 64 -11.48 -7.54 3.37
N LEU A 65 -10.74 -6.62 3.99
CA LEU A 65 -10.65 -5.23 3.57
C LEU A 65 -9.76 -5.13 2.32
N VAL A 66 -10.24 -4.39 1.34
CA VAL A 66 -9.51 -4.00 0.13
C VAL A 66 -9.40 -2.48 0.12
N THR A 67 -8.20 -1.99 -0.17
CA THR A 67 -7.89 -0.56 -0.34
C THR A 67 -7.20 -0.36 -1.69
N PRO A 68 -7.17 0.88 -2.21
CA PRO A 68 -6.18 1.26 -3.21
C PRO A 68 -4.76 0.90 -2.73
N GLY A 69 -3.86 0.65 -3.68
CA GLY A 69 -2.45 0.48 -3.38
C GLY A 69 -1.89 1.74 -2.72
N LEU A 70 -1.06 1.56 -1.68
CA LEU A 70 -0.41 2.69 -1.02
C LEU A 70 0.61 3.32 -1.97
N ILE A 71 0.66 4.65 -1.98
CA ILE A 71 1.63 5.44 -2.75
C ILE A 71 2.54 6.13 -1.74
N ASP A 72 3.82 5.77 -1.75
CA ASP A 72 4.86 6.50 -1.03
C ASP A 72 5.37 7.64 -1.92
N CYS A 73 4.96 8.86 -1.62
CA CYS A 73 5.35 10.05 -2.39
C CYS A 73 6.74 10.57 -2.04
N HIS A 74 7.39 10.02 -1.01
CA HIS A 74 8.68 10.52 -0.55
C HIS A 74 9.53 9.41 0.08
N THR A 75 10.42 8.84 -0.75
CA THR A 75 11.41 7.87 -0.29
C THR A 75 12.82 8.25 -0.75
N HIS A 76 13.79 8.02 0.12
CA HIS A 76 15.21 8.00 -0.22
C HIS A 76 15.71 6.54 -0.21
N LEU A 77 15.01 5.64 -0.92
CA LEU A 77 15.29 4.20 -0.87
C LEU A 77 16.62 3.79 -1.53
N VAL A 78 17.04 4.51 -2.57
CA VAL A 78 18.33 4.25 -3.24
C VAL A 78 19.40 5.14 -2.62
N PHE A 79 20.20 4.57 -1.72
CA PHE A 79 21.46 5.16 -1.25
C PHE A 79 22.62 4.16 -1.36
N ALA A 80 23.79 4.63 -1.77
CA ALA A 80 25.03 3.87 -1.69
C ALA A 80 25.64 4.08 -0.29
N GLY A 81 25.40 3.15 0.63
CA GLY A 81 25.98 3.14 1.97
C GLY A 81 25.02 3.50 3.11
N SER A 82 25.10 2.76 4.21
CA SER A 82 24.27 2.96 5.40
C SER A 82 24.85 4.03 6.33
N ARG A 83 24.02 4.92 6.89
CA ARG A 83 24.41 5.84 7.96
C ARG A 83 24.72 5.15 9.29
N ALA A 84 24.67 3.82 9.38
CA ALA A 84 24.95 3.05 10.60
C ALA A 84 26.29 3.42 11.27
N GLY A 85 27.33 3.75 10.48
CA GLY A 85 28.62 4.18 11.03
C GLY A 85 28.59 5.56 11.74
N GLU A 86 27.75 6.49 11.28
CA GLU A 86 27.56 7.79 11.98
C GLU A 86 26.80 7.62 13.31
N TRP A 87 25.98 6.58 13.43
CA TRP A 87 25.25 6.26 14.66
C TRP A 87 26.16 5.62 15.72
N GLU A 88 27.08 4.73 15.34
CA GLU A 88 28.07 4.14 16.28
C GLU A 88 29.02 5.21 16.87
N GLN A 89 29.45 6.21 16.10
CA GLN A 89 30.33 7.27 16.60
C GLN A 89 29.62 8.21 17.58
N ARG A 90 28.30 8.39 17.45
CA ARG A 90 27.49 9.17 18.41
C ARG A 90 27.23 8.39 19.71
N LEU A 91 27.10 7.07 19.66
CA LEU A 91 26.89 6.22 20.84
C LEU A 91 28.18 5.96 21.63
N ASN A 92 29.34 5.91 20.96
CA ASN A 92 30.64 5.71 21.62
C ASN A 92 31.27 6.99 22.18
N GLY A 93 30.52 8.11 22.26
CA GLY A 93 30.95 9.27 23.03
C GLY A 93 32.24 9.91 22.52
N VAL A 94 32.33 10.23 21.22
CA VAL A 94 33.32 11.22 20.79
C VAL A 94 32.88 12.57 21.34
N SER A 95 33.38 12.87 22.54
CA SER A 95 33.25 14.15 23.22
C SER A 95 33.60 15.30 22.26
N TYR A 96 32.71 16.28 22.18
CA TYR A 96 32.85 17.54 21.49
C TYR A 96 33.89 18.45 22.19
N GLN A 97 35.11 17.95 22.46
CA GLN A 97 36.16 18.69 23.16
C GLN A 97 37.52 18.76 22.46
N HIS A 98 37.68 18.31 21.21
CA HIS A 98 39.00 18.35 20.56
C HIS A 98 39.05 18.96 19.16
N ILE A 99 38.24 19.97 18.84
CA ILE A 99 38.56 20.83 17.67
C ILE A 99 38.32 22.30 18.02
N SER A 100 39.28 22.89 18.73
CA SER A 100 39.63 24.30 18.63
C SER A 100 41.05 24.45 19.19
N ALA A 101 42.04 24.00 18.42
CA ALA A 101 43.41 24.49 18.59
C ALA A 101 43.53 25.79 17.78
N PRO A 102 43.57 26.98 18.40
CA PRO A 102 44.07 28.17 17.71
C PRO A 102 45.56 27.97 17.45
N GLY A 103 46.00 28.45 16.28
CA GLY A 103 47.25 28.05 15.66
C GLY A 103 48.52 28.22 16.51
N ARG A 104 49.57 27.52 16.07
CA ARG A 104 50.93 27.97 16.32
C ARG A 104 51.76 27.75 15.06
N ARG A 105 52.29 28.88 14.55
CA ARG A 105 53.31 28.97 13.52
C ARG A 105 54.61 28.42 14.07
N HIS A 106 55.35 27.68 13.24
CA HIS A 106 56.76 27.83 12.85
C HIS A 106 57.26 26.55 12.24
#